data_AF-A0A7X4IUU1-F1
#
_entry.id   AF-A0A7X4IUU1-F1
#
_cell.length_a   1.000
_cell.length_b   1.000
_cell.length_c   1.000
_cell.angle_alpha   90.00
_cell.angle_beta   90.00
_cell.angle_gamma   90.00
#
_symmetry.space_group_name_H-M   'P 1'
#
loop_
_entity.id
_entity.type
_entity.pdbx_description
1 polymer ?
#
loop_
_entity_poly.entity_id
_entity_poly.type
_entity_poly.pdbx_seq_one_letter_code
_entity_poly.pdbx_strand_id
1 'polypeptide(L)'
;RFLLFCDDLSFSHDDHHYKSLKAVLDGGIEGRPDNVIFYATSNRRHLMPRDMIENERSTAILPSEAVEEKVSLSDRFGLWLGFHPCSQDEYLAMIRGYCNAYGIKIDDETLHAEAIEWQATRGARSGRVAWQYFIDLAGRKGAKLVAD
;
A
#
# COMPACT_ATOMS: atom_id res chain seq x y z
N ARG A 1 -6.55 -23.91 3.47
CA ARG A 1 -6.39 -22.56 4.05
C ARG A 1 -6.37 -21.59 2.89
N PHE A 2 -7.12 -20.49 2.99
CA PHE A 2 -7.34 -19.52 1.93
C PHE A 2 -6.97 -18.13 2.42
N LEU A 3 -6.50 -17.29 1.50
CA LEU A 3 -6.26 -15.87 1.75
C LEU A 3 -7.28 -15.09 0.93
N LEU A 4 -8.12 -14.31 1.61
CA LEU A 4 -9.00 -13.35 0.97
C LEU A 4 -8.27 -12.02 0.95
N PHE A 5 -7.81 -11.62 -0.24
CA PHE A 5 -7.08 -10.38 -0.46
C PHE A 5 -8.02 -9.30 -0.99
N CYS A 6 -7.99 -8.12 -0.38
CA CYS A 6 -8.70 -6.94 -0.82
C CYS A 6 -7.67 -5.85 -1.13
N ASP A 7 -7.53 -5.52 -2.41
CA ASP A 7 -6.60 -4.46 -2.83
C ASP A 7 -7.24 -3.08 -2.74
N ASP A 8 -6.44 -2.10 -2.30
CA ASP A 8 -6.78 -0.67 -2.18
C ASP A 8 -8.13 -0.38 -1.50
N LEU A 9 -8.34 -0.98 -0.33
CA LEU A 9 -9.51 -0.72 0.48
C LEU A 9 -9.49 0.72 1.01
N SER A 10 -10.45 1.52 0.56
CA SER A 10 -10.71 2.85 1.10
C SER A 10 -12.19 3.18 0.98
N PHE A 11 -12.74 3.90 1.96
CA PHE A 11 -14.14 4.28 1.97
C PHE A 11 -14.30 5.80 1.76
N SER A 12 -15.36 6.19 1.07
CA SER A 12 -15.77 7.59 0.92
C SER A 12 -17.05 7.88 1.72
N HIS A 13 -17.51 9.14 1.71
CA HIS A 13 -18.64 9.59 2.54
C HIS A 13 -19.94 8.84 2.24
N ASP A 14 -20.16 8.47 0.99
CA ASP A 14 -21.40 7.86 0.50
C ASP A 14 -21.34 6.33 0.44
N ASP A 15 -20.23 5.73 0.92
CA ASP A 15 -19.97 4.31 0.70
C ASP A 15 -20.59 3.45 1.81
N HIS A 16 -21.85 3.02 1.62
CA HIS A 16 -22.55 2.17 2.58
C HIS A 16 -21.93 0.77 2.76
N HIS A 17 -20.97 0.38 1.93
CA HIS A 17 -20.35 -0.95 1.94
C HIS A 17 -19.50 -1.23 3.20
N TYR A 18 -19.05 -0.21 3.95
CA TYR A 18 -18.26 -0.42 5.17
C TYR A 18 -19.04 -1.21 6.25
N LYS A 19 -20.37 -1.03 6.32
CA LYS A 19 -21.23 -1.75 7.28
C LYS A 19 -21.28 -3.24 6.99
N SER A 20 -21.33 -3.61 5.72
CA SER A 20 -21.31 -5.01 5.28
C SER A 20 -19.96 -5.65 5.58
N LEU A 21 -18.85 -4.97 5.33
CA LEU A 21 -17.52 -5.48 5.65
C LEU A 21 -17.33 -5.67 7.16
N LYS A 22 -17.80 -4.70 7.96
CA LYS A 22 -17.77 -4.77 9.42
C LYS A 22 -18.50 -6.02 9.93
N ALA A 23 -19.71 -6.28 9.44
CA ALA A 23 -20.49 -7.46 9.82
C ALA A 23 -19.79 -8.78 9.45
N VAL A 24 -19.09 -8.82 8.31
CA VAL A 24 -18.29 -9.99 7.91
C VAL A 24 -17.09 -10.20 8.84
N LEU A 25 -16.40 -9.13 9.22
CA LEU A 25 -15.25 -9.19 10.14
C LEU A 25 -15.67 -9.52 11.59
N ASP A 26 -16.87 -9.09 12.01
CA ASP A 26 -17.48 -9.45 13.30
C ASP A 26 -17.99 -10.90 13.36
N GLY A 27 -18.17 -11.56 12.21
CA GLY A 27 -18.82 -12.87 12.14
C GLY A 27 -20.33 -12.83 12.37
N GLY A 28 -20.98 -11.70 12.07
CA GLY A 28 -22.39 -11.45 12.41
C GLY A 28 -23.43 -12.25 11.60
N ILE A 29 -23.04 -12.90 10.50
CA ILE A 29 -23.93 -13.76 9.69
C ILE A 29 -23.47 -15.23 9.77
N GLU A 30 -22.17 -15.45 9.72
CA GLU A 30 -21.50 -16.73 9.97
C GLU A 30 -20.11 -16.38 10.53
N GLY A 31 -19.61 -17.10 11.54
CA GLY A 31 -18.31 -16.82 12.15
C GLY A 31 -17.18 -16.88 11.11
N ARG A 32 -16.11 -16.09 11.30
CA ARG A 32 -14.97 -16.09 10.38
C ARG A 32 -14.43 -17.54 10.23
N PRO A 33 -14.38 -18.12 9.02
CA PRO A 33 -13.94 -19.50 8.85
C PRO A 33 -12.51 -19.70 9.35
N ASP A 34 -12.25 -20.79 10.09
CA ASP A 34 -10.91 -21.11 10.65
C ASP A 34 -9.82 -21.29 9.58
N ASN A 35 -10.24 -21.55 8.35
CA ASN A 35 -9.36 -21.77 7.21
C ASN A 35 -9.16 -20.51 6.35
N VAL A 36 -9.66 -19.32 6.73
CA VAL A 36 -9.55 -18.08 5.95
C VAL A 36 -8.79 -16.98 6.72
N ILE A 37 -7.83 -16.35 6.05
CA ILE A 37 -7.14 -15.14 6.52
C ILE A 37 -7.52 -13.98 5.59
N PHE A 38 -7.88 -12.83 6.17
CA PHE A 38 -8.27 -11.64 5.42
C PHE A 38 -7.12 -10.62 5.40
N TYR A 39 -6.64 -10.26 4.21
CA TYR A 39 -5.62 -9.22 4.00
C TYR A 39 -6.25 -8.08 3.22
N ALA A 40 -6.03 -6.85 3.68
CA ALA A 40 -6.40 -5.65 2.95
C ALA A 40 -5.20 -4.71 2.83
N THR A 41 -5.05 -4.08 1.68
CA THR A 41 -4.14 -2.95 1.49
C THR A 41 -4.93 -1.64 1.49
N SER A 42 -4.31 -0.52 1.85
CA SER A 42 -4.92 0.80 1.74
C SER A 42 -3.85 1.83 1.43
N ASN A 43 -4.11 2.71 0.47
CA ASN A 43 -3.26 3.87 0.21
C ASN A 43 -3.49 5.02 1.21
N ARG A 44 -4.37 4.83 2.20
CA ARG A 44 -4.68 5.84 3.24
C ARG A 44 -4.16 5.39 4.59
N ARG A 45 -3.70 6.37 5.38
CA ARG A 45 -3.28 6.15 6.78
C ARG A 45 -4.43 5.64 7.67
N HIS A 46 -5.66 5.95 7.30
CA HIS A 46 -6.88 5.47 7.93
C HIS A 46 -7.84 4.99 6.83
N LEU A 47 -8.50 3.85 7.04
CA LEU A 47 -9.50 3.33 6.09
C LEU A 47 -10.68 4.31 5.89
N MET A 48 -10.97 5.11 6.93
CA MET A 48 -11.95 6.19 6.92
C MET A 48 -11.25 7.57 6.96
N PRO A 49 -11.64 8.54 6.11
CA PRO A 49 -11.15 9.92 6.17
C PRO A 49 -11.42 10.61 7.51
N ARG A 50 -10.52 11.49 7.96
CA ARG A 50 -10.70 12.28 9.19
C ARG A 50 -11.87 13.26 9.11
N ASP A 51 -12.09 13.88 7.95
CA ASP A 51 -13.20 14.83 7.78
C ASP A 51 -14.57 14.14 7.92
N MET A 52 -14.68 12.85 7.59
CA MET A 52 -15.88 12.04 7.86
C MET A 52 -16.07 11.74 9.35
N ILE A 53 -14.97 11.66 10.11
CA ILE A 53 -14.99 11.48 11.57
C ILE A 53 -15.40 12.81 12.24
N GLU A 54 -14.97 13.95 11.69
CA GLU A 54 -15.22 15.29 12.24
C GLU A 54 -16.59 15.88 11.83
N ASN A 55 -17.08 15.64 10.62
CA ASN A 55 -18.40 16.12 10.17
C ASN A 55 -19.54 15.45 10.95
N GLU A 56 -19.45 14.15 11.26
CA GLU A 56 -20.42 13.48 12.12
C GLU A 56 -20.33 13.92 13.58
N ARG A 57 -19.16 14.30 14.09
CA ARG A 57 -19.08 14.94 15.42
C ARG A 57 -19.92 16.21 15.51
N SER A 58 -20.10 16.89 14.40
CA SER A 58 -20.78 18.19 14.34
C SER A 58 -22.29 18.05 14.12
N THR A 59 -22.75 16.93 13.57
CA THR A 59 -24.18 16.68 13.22
C THR A 59 -24.85 15.59 14.06
N ALA A 60 -24.10 14.74 14.76
CA ALA A 60 -24.66 13.68 15.60
C ALA A 60 -25.09 14.19 16.97
N ILE A 61 -26.24 13.68 17.45
CA ILE A 61 -26.77 13.96 18.79
C ILE A 61 -25.81 13.45 19.89
N LEU A 62 -25.06 12.38 19.60
CA LEU A 62 -23.99 11.82 20.44
C LEU A 62 -22.70 11.63 19.60
N PRO A 63 -21.83 12.65 19.54
CA PRO A 63 -20.61 12.66 18.73
C PRO A 63 -19.62 11.52 19.00
N SER A 64 -19.63 10.95 20.21
CA SER A 64 -18.72 9.87 20.62
C SER A 64 -19.09 8.52 20.01
N GLU A 65 -20.38 8.18 19.91
CA GLU A 65 -20.85 6.87 19.43
C GLU A 65 -20.62 6.69 17.92
N ALA A 66 -20.83 7.75 17.13
CA ALA A 66 -20.61 7.72 15.67
C ALA A 66 -19.12 7.54 15.31
N VAL A 67 -18.21 8.10 16.11
CA VAL A 67 -16.76 7.95 15.93
C VAL A 67 -16.31 6.55 16.35
N GLU A 68 -16.81 6.03 17.48
CA GLU A 68 -16.56 4.65 17.90
C GLU A 68 -17.03 3.63 16.85
N GLU A 69 -18.17 3.87 16.19
CA GLU A 69 -18.70 2.97 15.18
C GLU A 69 -17.77 2.84 13.95
N LYS A 70 -17.08 3.92 13.55
CA LYS A 70 -16.16 3.96 12.40
C LYS A 70 -14.73 3.52 12.72
N VAL A 71 -14.22 3.86 13.91
CA VAL A 71 -12.90 3.37 14.38
C VAL A 71 -12.95 1.86 14.56
N SER A 72 -14.11 1.32 14.97
CA SER A 72 -14.27 -0.10 15.22
C SER A 72 -13.92 -0.99 14.00
N LEU A 73 -14.12 -0.54 12.75
CA LEU A 73 -13.74 -1.36 11.58
C LEU A 73 -12.23 -1.59 11.50
N SER A 74 -11.45 -0.55 11.83
CA SER A 74 -9.99 -0.62 11.82
C SER A 74 -9.44 -1.51 12.93
N ASP A 75 -10.08 -1.48 14.11
CA ASP A 75 -9.70 -2.29 15.28
C ASP A 75 -9.91 -3.80 15.08
N ARG A 76 -10.72 -4.21 14.08
CA ARG A 76 -10.97 -5.62 13.74
C ARG A 76 -9.82 -6.27 12.97
N PHE A 77 -8.88 -5.47 12.47
CA PHE A 77 -7.64 -5.99 11.91
C PHE A 77 -6.61 -6.18 13.03
N GLY A 78 -6.32 -7.44 13.37
CA GLY A 78 -5.41 -7.79 14.46
C GLY A 78 -3.93 -7.42 14.23
N LEU A 79 -3.56 -7.04 13.01
CA LEU A 79 -2.21 -6.56 12.67
C LEU A 79 -2.30 -5.43 11.65
N TRP A 80 -1.62 -4.33 11.95
CA TRP A 80 -1.45 -3.20 11.05
C TRP A 80 0.01 -3.07 10.66
N LEU A 81 0.28 -3.12 9.36
CA LEU A 81 1.61 -2.91 8.80
C LEU A 81 1.62 -1.60 8.03
N GLY A 82 2.34 -0.61 8.58
CA GLY A 82 2.60 0.65 7.89
C GLY A 82 3.85 0.54 7.02
N PHE A 83 3.84 1.24 5.88
CA PHE A 83 5.04 1.42 5.07
C PHE A 83 5.67 2.78 5.40
N HIS A 84 6.99 2.77 5.59
CA HIS A 84 7.75 4.00 5.75
C HIS A 84 8.06 4.64 4.39
N PRO A 85 8.25 5.97 4.33
CA PRO A 85 8.72 6.62 3.11
C PRO A 85 10.03 6.00 2.64
N CYS A 86 10.11 5.67 1.35
CA CYS A 86 11.32 5.14 0.74
C CYS A 86 12.45 6.18 0.80
N SER A 87 13.51 5.86 1.54
CA SER A 87 14.74 6.64 1.58
C SER A 87 15.49 6.55 0.24
N GLN A 88 16.50 7.41 0.06
CA GLN A 88 17.35 7.37 -1.13
C GLN A 88 18.17 6.07 -1.19
N ASP A 89 18.71 5.66 -0.04
CA ASP A 89 19.58 4.49 0.02
C ASP A 89 18.77 3.21 -0.26
N GLU A 90 17.55 3.11 0.27
CA GLU A 90 16.62 2.02 -0.08
C GLU A 90 16.26 2.04 -1.57
N TYR A 91 16.03 3.22 -2.14
CA TYR A 91 15.73 3.39 -3.56
C TYR A 91 16.89 2.89 -4.44
N LEU A 92 18.12 3.29 -4.14
CA LEU A 92 19.32 2.85 -4.85
C LEU A 92 19.59 1.36 -4.65
N ALA A 93 19.39 0.85 -3.42
CA ALA A 93 19.54 -0.55 -3.10
C ALA A 93 18.56 -1.44 -3.87
N MET A 94 17.30 -1.00 -4.04
CA MET A 94 16.32 -1.71 -4.87
C MET A 94 16.79 -1.83 -6.33
N ILE A 95 17.25 -0.73 -6.92
CA ILE A 95 17.74 -0.72 -8.31
C ILE A 95 18.96 -1.62 -8.46
N ARG A 96 19.93 -1.52 -7.54
CA ARG A 96 21.12 -2.39 -7.53
C ARG A 96 20.72 -3.86 -7.37
N GLY A 97 19.73 -4.16 -6.54
CA GLY A 97 19.13 -5.48 -6.39
C GLY A 97 18.59 -6.03 -7.71
N TYR A 98 17.82 -5.23 -8.46
CA TYR A 98 17.35 -5.62 -9.79
C TYR A 98 18.52 -5.83 -10.78
N CYS A 99 19.51 -4.93 -10.79
CA CYS A 99 20.68 -5.09 -11.66
C CYS A 99 21.42 -6.40 -11.37
N ASN A 100 21.61 -6.75 -10.11
CA ASN A 100 22.26 -7.99 -9.71
C ASN A 100 21.43 -9.22 -10.10
N ALA A 101 20.11 -9.19 -9.86
CA ALA A 101 19.20 -10.29 -10.18
C ALA A 101 19.16 -10.61 -11.69
N TYR A 102 19.25 -9.58 -12.54
CA TYR A 102 19.19 -9.72 -14.00
C TYR A 102 20.58 -9.61 -14.68
N GLY A 103 21.67 -9.63 -13.91
CA GLY A 103 23.03 -9.62 -14.44
C GLY A 103 23.44 -8.32 -15.17
N ILE A 104 22.75 -7.20 -14.94
CA ILE A 104 23.04 -5.92 -15.58
C ILE A 104 24.28 -5.29 -14.95
N LYS A 105 25.28 -4.97 -15.79
CA LYS A 105 26.51 -4.30 -15.39
C LYS A 105 26.40 -2.78 -15.56
N ILE A 106 26.56 -2.07 -14.46
CA ILE A 106 26.65 -0.61 -14.36
C ILE A 106 27.43 -0.28 -13.09
N ASP A 107 28.34 0.69 -13.17
CA ASP A 107 29.10 1.17 -12.01
C ASP A 107 28.20 1.93 -11.02
N ASP A 108 28.66 2.09 -9.78
CA ASP A 108 27.88 2.72 -8.71
C ASP A 108 27.66 4.22 -8.93
N GLU A 109 28.67 4.93 -9.44
CA GLU A 109 28.58 6.38 -9.68
C GLU A 109 27.54 6.70 -10.76
N THR A 110 27.58 5.98 -11.88
CA THR A 110 26.61 6.16 -12.98
C THR A 110 25.21 5.75 -12.57
N LEU A 111 25.05 4.59 -11.89
CA LEU A 111 23.73 4.17 -11.39
C LEU A 111 23.16 5.19 -10.43
N HIS A 112 23.99 5.73 -9.53
CA HIS A 112 23.55 6.75 -8.57
C HIS A 112 23.11 8.02 -9.30
N ALA A 113 23.95 8.58 -10.16
CA ALA A 113 23.64 9.80 -10.91
C ALA A 113 22.35 9.67 -11.73
N GLU A 114 22.25 8.61 -12.56
CA GLU A 114 21.08 8.38 -13.41
C GLU A 114 19.81 8.10 -12.60
N ALA A 115 19.88 7.30 -11.52
CA ALA A 115 18.72 6.99 -10.70
C ALA A 115 18.18 8.24 -9.97
N ILE A 116 19.06 9.15 -9.56
CA ILE A 116 18.71 10.41 -8.89
C ILE A 116 18.05 11.39 -9.87
N GLU A 117 18.58 11.48 -11.09
CA GLU A 117 17.94 12.24 -12.15
C GLU A 117 16.56 11.66 -12.47
N TRP A 118 16.46 10.33 -12.61
CA TRP A 118 15.21 9.64 -12.91
C TRP A 118 14.14 9.91 -11.85
N GLN A 119 14.44 9.75 -10.55
CA GLN A 119 13.46 10.05 -9.50
C GLN A 119 13.00 11.51 -9.53
N ALA A 120 13.87 12.45 -9.89
CA ALA A 120 13.56 13.87 -9.91
C ALA A 120 12.53 14.17 -11.01
N THR A 121 12.65 13.51 -12.17
CA THR A 121 11.65 13.62 -13.25
C THR A 121 10.29 13.02 -12.88
N ARG A 122 10.26 12.00 -12.02
CA ARG A 122 9.04 11.31 -11.58
C ARG A 122 8.41 11.90 -10.33
N GLY A 123 9.14 12.75 -9.60
CA GLY A 123 8.67 13.40 -8.37
C GLY A 123 8.48 12.45 -7.17
N ALA A 124 8.99 11.22 -7.22
CA ALA A 124 8.78 10.24 -6.15
C ALA A 124 9.90 9.19 -6.06
N ARG A 125 10.13 8.70 -4.83
CA ARG A 125 10.91 7.51 -4.51
C ARG A 125 9.98 6.37 -4.13
N SER A 126 10.02 5.29 -4.89
CA SER A 126 9.26 4.08 -4.58
C SER A 126 9.84 2.88 -5.33
N GLY A 127 9.47 1.67 -4.91
CA GLY A 127 9.79 0.46 -5.66
C GLY A 127 9.28 0.49 -7.11
N ARG A 128 8.12 1.12 -7.35
CA ARG A 128 7.57 1.32 -8.70
C ARG A 128 8.50 2.18 -9.57
N VAL A 129 8.96 3.32 -9.04
CA VAL A 129 9.87 4.21 -9.79
C VAL A 129 11.23 3.56 -10.00
N ALA A 130 11.74 2.82 -9.00
CA ALA A 130 12.98 2.06 -9.11
C ALA A 130 12.90 1.00 -10.22
N TRP A 131 11.79 0.26 -10.28
CA TRP A 131 11.54 -0.73 -11.32
C TRP A 131 11.45 -0.11 -12.72
N GLN A 132 10.81 1.06 -12.83
CA GLN A 132 10.74 1.78 -14.11
C GLN A 132 12.12 2.24 -14.62
N TYR A 133 12.96 2.78 -13.73
CA TYR A 133 14.35 3.12 -14.10
C TYR A 133 15.13 1.87 -14.51
N PHE A 134 15.00 0.78 -13.75
CA PHE A 134 15.64 -0.49 -14.08
C PHE A 134 15.21 -1.02 -15.46
N ILE A 135 13.92 -0.97 -15.81
CA ILE A 135 13.44 -1.38 -17.14
C ILE A 135 14.07 -0.52 -18.24
N ASP A 136 14.12 0.80 -18.06
CA ASP A 136 14.77 1.70 -19.01
C ASP A 136 16.26 1.35 -19.21
N LEU A 137 16.98 1.19 -18.09
CA LEU A 137 18.38 0.78 -18.11
C LEU A 137 18.57 -0.58 -18.80
N ALA A 138 17.72 -1.56 -18.49
CA ALA A 138 17.74 -2.88 -19.12
C ALA A 138 17.51 -2.80 -20.62
N GLY A 139 16.56 -1.99 -21.06
CA GLY A 139 16.28 -1.71 -22.46
C GLY A 139 17.50 -1.09 -23.17
N ARG A 140 18.12 -0.07 -22.57
CA ARG A 140 19.35 0.56 -23.10
C ARG A 140 20.54 -0.42 -23.19
N LYS A 141 20.59 -1.41 -22.32
CA LYS A 141 21.64 -2.46 -22.30
C LYS A 141 21.30 -3.68 -23.16
N GLY A 142 20.13 -3.71 -23.80
CA GLY A 142 19.68 -4.85 -24.61
C GLY A 142 19.43 -6.13 -23.80
N ALA A 143 19.21 -6.01 -22.49
CA ALA A 143 18.98 -7.15 -21.62
C ALA A 143 17.57 -7.71 -21.83
N LYS A 144 17.45 -9.04 -21.94
CA LYS A 144 16.14 -9.71 -21.90
C LYS A 144 15.77 -9.96 -20.45
N LEU A 145 14.68 -9.36 -20.00
CA LEU A 145 14.09 -9.62 -18.68
C LEU A 145 13.33 -10.95 -18.73
N VAL A 146 14.04 -12.06 -18.70
CA VAL A 146 13.44 -13.38 -18.50
C VAL A 146 13.55 -13.65 -17.01
N ALA A 147 12.42 -13.77 -16.33
CA ALA A 147 12.43 -14.30 -14.96
C ALA A 147 12.77 -15.78 -15.05
N ASP A 148 13.80 -16.23 -14.32
CA ASP A 148 14.10 -17.64 -14.11
C ASP A 148 12.94 -18.37 -13.42
#